data_AF-A0AAD9W7Q3-F1
#
_entry.id   AF-A0AAD9W7Q3-F1
#
_cell.length_a   1.000
_cell.length_b   1.000
_cell.length_c   1.000
_cell.angle_alpha   90.00
_cell.angle_beta   90.00
_cell.angle_gamma   90.00
#
_symmetry.space_group_name_H-M   'P 1'
#
loop_
_entity.id
_entity.type
_entity.pdbx_description
1 polymer ?
#
loop_
_entity_poly.entity_id
_entity_poly.type
_entity_poly.pdbx_seq_one_letter_code
_entity_poly.pdbx_strand_id
1 'polypeptide(L)'
;MTITGSYSSLGMESPSTVAAILALCILYTAYHVLYNVFFHPLASFPGPLLARSSLLWRIRHSMTGKFHLAIQEQHLKLGPVVRVSPNELSFASVQSWRDIYGHATGGRQIMTKSEFYDMYGSGFDSLCVGSERNPQKHAQMKKSLSAAFSTKALAQQENIVKRCVDEFVQRLGVDGACEKGLNMTKWFEMIAFDILGEMAFGESFHCVENGNIQTLIFESAGKPHFWSEMIVEHLFFVTVLDNLRRYPLIAAIGRKCLPRLTVSVRDRHSGYSREKVARRLNACSGREDFLTNISEKVKTGEVSEEEMTAHASTLVIAGGETVSTFLAAVTYFVLKNPAVYRKLQEEVRGRYKDGDEITAMSAQQLPYLQAVISEGLRIYPPGSQGFPRTCPGTTIDGYWVPQGVEVYTSAWTVTHDERNFRDPYAFKPERWLDPAREDNLEASQPFSLGLRGCLGKNFAMVEINLIMAKLHFAYDLELHDADLNWLEQSQMHVMWRKPAMHIRFRPASM
;
A
#
# COMPACT_ATOMS: atom_id res chain seq x y z
N MET A 1 5.20 68.25 22.63
CA MET A 1 6.16 67.70 21.66
C MET A 1 5.90 66.21 21.64
N THR A 2 4.96 65.78 20.80
CA THR A 2 4.29 64.48 20.91
C THR A 2 4.62 63.67 19.66
N ILE A 3 5.12 62.46 19.90
CA ILE A 3 5.71 61.54 18.95
C ILE A 3 4.64 61.08 17.93
N THR A 4 4.76 61.49 16.67
CA THR A 4 4.07 60.86 15.55
C THR A 4 5.00 59.82 14.93
N GLY A 5 4.78 58.55 15.30
CA GLY A 5 5.36 57.41 14.61
C GLY A 5 4.65 57.18 13.27
N SER A 6 5.42 57.16 12.18
CA SER A 6 4.95 56.77 10.87
C SER A 6 4.86 55.25 10.76
N TYR A 7 3.66 54.71 10.92
CA TYR A 7 3.31 53.39 10.41
C TYR A 7 3.10 53.46 8.89
N SER A 8 4.20 53.59 8.15
CA SER A 8 4.22 53.30 6.72
C SER A 8 4.45 51.80 6.54
N SER A 9 3.41 51.01 6.81
CA SER A 9 3.42 49.55 6.64
C SER A 9 2.30 49.13 5.69
N LEU A 10 2.71 48.49 4.59
CA LEU A 10 1.95 47.57 3.73
C LEU A 10 0.79 48.19 2.92
N GLY A 11 0.98 48.25 1.60
CA GLY A 11 -0.02 48.70 0.63
C GLY A 11 -1.32 47.91 0.74
N MET A 12 -2.37 48.56 1.21
CA MET A 12 -3.74 48.04 1.17
C MET A 12 -4.29 48.25 -0.25
N GLU A 13 -4.58 47.16 -0.95
CA GLU A 13 -5.32 47.20 -2.22
C GLU A 13 -6.70 47.84 -2.02
N SER A 14 -7.16 48.63 -3.00
CA SER A 14 -8.47 49.29 -2.92
C SER A 14 -9.61 48.27 -2.74
N PRO A 15 -10.67 48.56 -1.96
CA PRO A 15 -11.83 47.67 -1.79
C PRO A 15 -12.45 47.18 -3.11
N SER A 16 -12.36 47.98 -4.18
CA SER A 16 -12.78 47.62 -5.54
C SER A 16 -11.95 46.49 -6.17
N THR A 17 -10.64 46.43 -5.90
CA THR A 17 -9.76 45.37 -6.41
C THR A 17 -10.12 44.02 -5.79
N VAL A 18 -10.30 43.99 -4.47
CA VAL A 18 -10.70 42.78 -3.73
C VAL A 18 -12.07 42.28 -4.20
N ALA A 19 -13.04 43.17 -4.38
CA ALA A 19 -14.37 42.81 -4.88
C ALA A 19 -14.32 42.22 -6.31
N ALA A 20 -13.50 42.80 -7.20
CA ALA A 20 -13.32 42.30 -8.57
C ALA A 20 -12.69 40.90 -8.59
N ILE A 21 -11.67 40.66 -7.76
CA ILE A 21 -11.03 39.34 -7.62
C ILE A 21 -12.04 38.31 -7.13
N LEU A 22 -12.82 38.63 -6.09
CA LEU A 22 -13.85 37.73 -5.56
C LEU A 22 -14.92 37.40 -6.61
N ALA A 23 -15.39 38.40 -7.35
CA ALA A 23 -16.36 38.20 -8.42
C ALA A 23 -15.83 37.28 -9.52
N LEU A 24 -14.57 37.47 -9.94
CA LEU A 24 -13.91 36.59 -10.92
C LEU A 24 -13.77 35.15 -10.40
N CYS A 25 -13.39 34.96 -9.14
CA CYS A 25 -13.33 33.64 -8.52
C CYS A 25 -14.70 32.95 -8.50
N ILE A 26 -15.77 33.67 -8.19
CA ILE A 26 -17.15 33.14 -8.18
C ILE A 26 -17.57 32.72 -9.60
N LEU A 27 -17.38 33.59 -10.60
CA LEU A 27 -17.72 33.30 -11.99
C LEU A 27 -16.93 32.13 -12.54
N TYR A 28 -15.62 32.07 -12.26
CA TYR A 28 -14.76 30.95 -12.64
C TYR A 28 -15.23 29.64 -12.02
N THR A 29 -15.56 29.65 -10.73
CA THR A 29 -16.08 28.47 -10.03
C THR A 29 -17.42 28.02 -10.60
N ALA A 30 -18.34 28.95 -10.83
CA ALA A 30 -19.65 28.67 -11.41
C ALA A 30 -19.54 28.08 -12.83
N TYR A 31 -18.67 28.66 -13.67
CA TYR A 31 -18.38 28.13 -15.01
C TYR A 31 -17.90 26.68 -14.95
N HIS A 32 -16.92 26.38 -14.10
CA HIS A 32 -16.38 25.03 -13.98
C HIS A 32 -17.41 24.03 -13.44
N VAL A 33 -18.24 24.42 -12.47
CA VAL A 33 -19.32 23.58 -11.95
C VAL A 33 -20.32 23.24 -13.07
N LEU A 34 -20.79 24.25 -13.81
CA LEU A 34 -21.75 24.05 -14.91
C LEU A 34 -21.14 23.19 -16.02
N TYR A 35 -19.91 23.50 -16.44
CA TYR A 35 -19.19 22.70 -17.43
C TYR A 35 -19.05 21.24 -16.98
N ASN A 36 -18.59 21.02 -15.75
CA ASN A 36 -18.31 19.67 -15.24
C ASN A 36 -19.56 18.80 -15.14
N VAL A 37 -20.70 19.39 -14.79
CA VAL A 37 -21.97 18.69 -14.61
C VAL A 37 -22.65 18.39 -15.94
N PHE A 38 -22.68 19.35 -16.88
CA PHE A 38 -23.51 19.27 -18.08
C PHE A 38 -22.73 18.98 -19.37
N PHE A 39 -21.49 19.45 -19.51
CA PHE A 39 -20.76 19.47 -20.77
C PHE A 39 -19.47 18.63 -20.77
N HIS A 40 -18.99 18.23 -19.59
CA HIS A 40 -17.81 17.37 -19.48
C HIS A 40 -18.04 16.05 -20.20
N PRO A 41 -17.00 15.43 -20.81
CA PRO A 41 -17.11 14.10 -21.43
C PRO A 41 -17.62 12.98 -20.51
N LEU A 42 -17.66 13.24 -19.19
CA LEU A 42 -18.17 12.33 -18.17
C LEU A 42 -19.52 12.77 -17.57
N ALA A 43 -20.23 13.69 -18.23
CA ALA A 43 -21.50 14.25 -17.72
C ALA A 43 -22.59 13.18 -17.54
N SER A 44 -22.58 12.14 -18.39
CA SER A 44 -23.50 10.99 -18.35
C SER A 44 -23.19 9.98 -17.26
N PHE A 45 -21.97 9.96 -16.71
CA PHE A 45 -21.60 9.01 -15.66
C PHE A 45 -22.22 9.43 -14.32
N PRO A 46 -22.84 8.50 -13.58
CA PRO A 46 -23.48 8.80 -12.31
C PRO A 46 -22.43 9.11 -11.24
N GLY A 47 -22.79 9.92 -10.26
CA GLY A 47 -21.93 10.25 -9.12
C GLY A 47 -22.55 11.33 -8.24
N PRO A 48 -22.05 11.53 -7.01
CA PRO A 48 -22.46 12.65 -6.17
C PRO A 48 -22.31 13.98 -6.91
N LEU A 49 -23.26 14.91 -6.74
CA LEU A 49 -23.20 16.21 -7.42
C LEU A 49 -21.87 16.93 -7.14
N LEU A 50 -21.42 16.92 -5.88
CA LEU A 50 -20.15 17.53 -5.49
C LEU A 50 -18.96 16.87 -6.22
N ALA A 51 -18.94 15.53 -6.33
CA ALA A 51 -17.88 14.79 -7.03
C ALA A 51 -17.88 15.06 -8.54
N ARG A 52 -19.07 15.16 -9.14
CA ARG A 52 -19.24 15.50 -10.56
C ARG A 52 -18.81 16.94 -10.85
N SER A 53 -19.09 17.86 -9.93
CA SER A 53 -18.88 19.30 -10.13
C SER A 53 -17.47 19.80 -9.79
N SER A 54 -16.83 19.24 -8.76
CA SER A 54 -15.58 19.78 -8.20
C SER A 54 -14.78 18.72 -7.43
N LEU A 55 -13.57 19.09 -7.00
CA LEU A 55 -12.69 18.23 -6.21
C LEU A 55 -13.10 18.14 -4.72
N LEU A 56 -14.09 18.93 -4.28
CA LEU A 56 -14.43 19.05 -2.86
C LEU A 56 -14.87 17.73 -2.24
N TRP A 57 -15.66 16.92 -2.97
CA TRP A 57 -16.10 15.62 -2.49
C TRP A 57 -14.91 14.68 -2.26
N ARG A 58 -14.02 14.58 -3.26
CA ARG A 58 -12.79 13.80 -3.16
C ARG A 58 -11.96 14.23 -1.96
N ILE A 59 -11.64 15.53 -1.87
CA ILE A 59 -10.79 16.09 -0.80
C ILE A 59 -11.39 15.78 0.56
N ARG A 60 -12.69 16.09 0.75
CA ARG A 60 -13.38 15.82 2.02
C ARG A 60 -13.19 14.37 2.46
N HIS A 61 -13.42 13.41 1.57
CA HIS A 61 -13.38 12.00 1.95
C HIS A 61 -11.96 11.42 2.01
N SER A 62 -11.06 11.78 1.09
CA SER A 62 -9.66 11.32 1.10
C SER A 62 -8.90 11.80 2.33
N MET A 63 -9.18 13.02 2.79
CA MET A 63 -8.51 13.60 3.97
C MET A 63 -8.91 12.91 5.28
N THR A 64 -10.08 12.25 5.34
CA THR A 64 -10.52 11.49 6.52
C THR A 64 -9.94 10.07 6.59
N GLY A 65 -9.34 9.58 5.51
CA GLY A 65 -8.94 8.18 5.39
C GLY A 65 -10.10 7.20 5.15
N LYS A 66 -11.33 7.68 4.94
CA LYS A 66 -12.53 6.86 4.73
C LYS A 66 -13.07 6.93 3.29
N PHE A 67 -12.19 7.21 2.33
CA PHE A 67 -12.58 7.37 0.93
C PHE A 67 -13.13 6.08 0.30
N HIS A 68 -12.57 4.92 0.64
CA HIS A 68 -13.06 3.61 0.20
C HIS A 68 -14.51 3.35 0.62
N LEU A 69 -14.90 3.73 1.85
CA LEU A 69 -16.28 3.60 2.33
C LEU A 69 -17.23 4.53 1.59
N ALA A 70 -16.81 5.78 1.36
CA ALA A 70 -17.61 6.74 0.60
C ALA A 70 -17.84 6.27 -0.84
N ILE A 71 -16.80 5.70 -1.49
CA ILE A 71 -16.91 5.10 -2.82
C ILE A 71 -17.85 3.89 -2.81
N GLN A 72 -17.69 2.99 -1.84
CA GLN A 72 -18.55 1.82 -1.69
C GLN A 72 -20.02 2.23 -1.56
N GLU A 73 -20.32 3.21 -0.71
CA GLU A 73 -21.68 3.74 -0.54
C GLU A 73 -22.26 4.25 -1.87
N GLN A 74 -21.46 4.90 -2.71
CA GLN A 74 -21.92 5.35 -4.02
C GLN A 74 -22.14 4.20 -4.99
N HIS A 75 -21.27 3.19 -5.01
CA HIS A 75 -21.47 2.01 -5.87
C HIS A 75 -22.73 1.22 -5.51
N LEU A 76 -23.04 1.10 -4.21
CA LEU A 76 -24.29 0.47 -3.75
C LEU A 76 -25.54 1.22 -4.25
N LYS A 77 -25.46 2.54 -4.43
CA LYS A 77 -26.59 3.38 -4.89
C LYS A 77 -26.68 3.54 -6.40
N LEU A 78 -25.54 3.62 -7.08
CA LEU A 78 -25.43 4.10 -8.47
C LEU A 78 -24.98 3.02 -9.46
N GLY A 79 -24.51 1.87 -8.97
CA GLY A 79 -24.12 0.72 -9.79
C GLY A 79 -22.60 0.59 -10.00
N PRO A 80 -22.17 -0.13 -11.05
CA PRO A 80 -20.79 -0.63 -11.20
C PRO A 80 -19.76 0.45 -11.54
N VAL A 81 -20.18 1.64 -11.98
CA VAL A 81 -19.29 2.76 -12.32
C VAL A 81 -19.78 4.05 -11.65
N VAL A 82 -18.86 4.79 -11.03
CA VAL A 82 -19.16 6.03 -10.32
C VAL A 82 -18.12 7.09 -10.64
N ARG A 83 -18.57 8.31 -10.97
CA ARG A 83 -17.73 9.50 -11.10
C ARG A 83 -17.42 10.09 -9.73
N VAL A 84 -16.17 9.91 -9.29
CA VAL A 84 -15.68 10.24 -7.94
C VAL A 84 -14.89 11.55 -7.89
N SER A 85 -14.60 12.13 -9.04
CA SER A 85 -14.02 13.47 -9.22
C SER A 85 -14.31 13.93 -10.67
N PRO A 86 -14.17 15.23 -11.02
CA PRO A 86 -14.52 15.72 -12.34
C PRO A 86 -13.93 14.91 -13.50
N ASN A 87 -12.71 14.40 -13.37
CA ASN A 87 -12.03 13.60 -14.41
C ASN A 87 -11.58 12.21 -13.92
N GLU A 88 -12.36 11.60 -13.02
CA GLU A 88 -12.00 10.32 -12.38
C GLU A 88 -13.22 9.40 -12.23
N LEU A 89 -13.09 8.15 -12.68
CA LEU A 89 -14.10 7.10 -12.54
C LEU A 89 -13.58 5.95 -11.65
N SER A 90 -14.41 5.53 -10.71
CA SER A 90 -14.23 4.29 -9.97
C SER A 90 -15.13 3.19 -10.55
N PHE A 91 -14.57 2.01 -10.72
CA PHE A 91 -15.29 0.81 -11.16
C PHE A 91 -15.33 -0.23 -10.04
N ALA A 92 -16.39 -1.03 -10.00
CA ALA A 92 -16.58 -2.07 -8.99
C ALA A 92 -17.11 -3.38 -9.62
N SER A 93 -16.33 -4.00 -10.51
CA SER A 93 -16.66 -5.30 -11.09
C SER A 93 -15.43 -6.18 -11.34
N VAL A 94 -15.65 -7.48 -11.55
CA VAL A 94 -14.57 -8.40 -11.98
C VAL A 94 -14.09 -8.06 -13.39
N GLN A 95 -14.99 -7.62 -14.28
CA GLN A 95 -14.61 -7.26 -15.63
C GLN A 95 -13.72 -6.02 -15.66
N SER A 96 -13.95 -5.03 -14.77
CA SER A 96 -13.08 -3.85 -14.70
C SER A 96 -11.65 -4.18 -14.27
N TRP A 97 -11.44 -5.23 -13.46
CA TRP A 97 -10.08 -5.73 -13.17
C TRP A 97 -9.36 -6.16 -14.44
N ARG A 98 -10.01 -6.98 -15.27
CA ARG A 98 -9.46 -7.50 -16.52
C ARG A 98 -9.23 -6.38 -17.53
N ASP A 99 -10.17 -5.45 -17.62
CA ASP A 99 -10.15 -4.35 -18.59
C ASP A 99 -9.09 -3.28 -18.28
N ILE A 100 -8.91 -2.95 -17.00
CA ILE A 100 -7.98 -1.89 -16.58
C ILE A 100 -6.56 -2.43 -16.38
N TYR A 101 -6.42 -3.66 -15.87
CA TYR A 101 -5.12 -4.19 -15.44
C TYR A 101 -4.66 -5.44 -16.20
N GLY A 102 -5.57 -6.13 -16.90
CA GLY A 102 -5.25 -7.34 -17.65
C GLY A 102 -4.30 -7.10 -18.82
N HIS A 103 -3.93 -8.18 -19.50
CA HIS A 103 -3.11 -8.09 -20.70
C HIS A 103 -3.90 -7.41 -21.82
N ALA A 104 -3.28 -6.43 -22.48
CA ALA A 104 -3.80 -5.85 -23.70
C ALA A 104 -3.81 -6.93 -24.80
N THR A 105 -4.99 -7.44 -25.12
CA THR A 105 -5.23 -8.42 -26.19
C THR A 105 -6.10 -7.78 -27.28
N GLY A 106 -6.07 -8.34 -28.49
CA GLY A 106 -6.98 -7.91 -29.57
C GLY A 106 -6.83 -6.45 -30.03
N GLY A 107 -5.63 -5.87 -29.97
CA GLY A 107 -5.37 -4.49 -30.41
C GLY A 107 -5.78 -3.40 -29.40
N ARG A 108 -6.21 -3.78 -28.18
CA ARG A 108 -6.51 -2.84 -27.11
C ARG A 108 -5.26 -2.05 -26.71
N GLN A 109 -5.39 -0.74 -26.54
CA GLN A 109 -4.29 0.10 -26.06
C GLN A 109 -4.00 -0.14 -24.58
N ILE A 110 -2.71 -0.05 -24.20
CA ILE A 110 -2.26 -0.28 -22.82
C ILE A 110 -2.65 0.91 -21.94
N MET A 111 -3.34 0.63 -20.84
CA MET A 111 -3.59 1.58 -19.76
C MET A 111 -2.27 2.03 -19.13
N THR A 112 -1.99 3.33 -19.12
CA THR A 112 -0.77 3.87 -18.51
C THR A 112 -1.01 4.20 -17.04
N LYS A 113 0.03 4.14 -16.21
CA LYS A 113 -0.06 4.66 -14.83
C LYS A 113 -0.37 6.15 -14.88
N SER A 114 -1.29 6.62 -14.03
CA SER A 114 -1.63 8.04 -13.99
C SER A 114 -0.52 8.88 -13.36
N GLU A 115 -0.64 10.20 -13.44
CA GLU A 115 0.29 11.17 -12.82
C GLU A 115 0.39 11.03 -11.29
N PHE A 116 -0.53 10.30 -10.66
CA PHE A 116 -0.41 9.92 -9.25
C PHE A 116 0.95 9.28 -8.94
N TYR A 117 1.49 8.50 -9.89
CA TYR A 117 2.71 7.74 -9.67
C TYR A 117 3.99 8.59 -9.69
N ASP A 118 3.94 9.80 -10.25
CA ASP A 118 5.11 10.68 -10.33
C ASP A 118 5.57 11.15 -8.93
N MET A 119 4.65 11.14 -7.95
CA MET A 119 4.97 11.52 -6.56
C MET A 119 5.87 10.50 -5.86
N TYR A 120 5.77 9.20 -6.21
CA TYR A 120 6.63 8.17 -5.59
C TYR A 120 8.09 8.23 -6.07
N GLY A 121 8.37 8.91 -7.19
CA GLY A 121 9.73 9.19 -7.63
C GLY A 121 10.33 10.46 -7.00
N SER A 122 9.55 11.22 -6.24
CA SER A 122 10.01 12.49 -5.68
C SER A 122 11.14 12.26 -4.67
N GLY A 123 12.36 12.71 -4.99
CA GLY A 123 13.55 12.47 -4.17
C GLY A 123 14.71 11.79 -4.89
N PHE A 124 14.40 11.09 -5.98
CA PHE A 124 15.38 10.42 -6.81
C PHE A 124 15.50 11.10 -8.17
N ASP A 125 16.68 11.03 -8.78
CA ASP A 125 16.88 11.56 -10.13
C ASP A 125 16.48 10.54 -11.23
N SER A 126 16.10 9.32 -10.81
CA SER A 126 15.52 8.28 -11.66
C SER A 126 14.21 7.72 -11.08
N LEU A 127 13.29 7.30 -11.95
CA LEU A 127 12.07 6.59 -11.55
C LEU A 127 12.38 5.13 -11.25
N CYS A 128 11.58 4.53 -10.37
CA CYS A 128 11.66 3.11 -10.06
C CYS A 128 10.64 2.31 -10.89
N VAL A 129 10.71 0.97 -10.82
CA VAL A 129 9.72 0.09 -11.45
C VAL A 129 8.28 0.37 -10.97
N GLY A 130 8.15 0.84 -9.72
CA GLY A 130 6.89 1.21 -9.08
C GLY A 130 6.30 2.52 -9.60
N SER A 131 7.09 3.46 -10.11
CA SER A 131 6.64 4.77 -10.57
C SER A 131 6.73 4.96 -12.09
N GLU A 132 7.57 4.21 -12.80
CA GLU A 132 7.74 4.32 -14.26
C GLU A 132 6.42 4.10 -15.02
N ARG A 133 5.99 5.13 -15.76
CA ARG A 133 4.69 5.17 -16.46
C ARG A 133 4.79 4.70 -17.89
N ASN A 134 5.94 4.87 -18.54
CA ASN A 134 6.20 4.39 -19.90
C ASN A 134 6.18 2.85 -19.93
N PRO A 135 5.29 2.20 -20.71
CA PRO A 135 5.18 0.75 -20.73
C PRO A 135 6.46 0.02 -21.14
N GLN A 136 7.21 0.56 -22.10
CA GLN A 136 8.42 -0.05 -22.64
C GLN A 136 9.58 0.02 -21.63
N LYS A 137 9.83 1.20 -21.04
CA LYS A 137 10.85 1.37 -19.99
C LYS A 137 10.55 0.51 -18.77
N HIS A 138 9.28 0.49 -18.34
CA HIS A 138 8.88 -0.37 -17.24
C HIS A 138 9.12 -1.86 -17.55
N ALA A 139 8.83 -2.32 -18.77
CA ALA A 139 9.07 -3.71 -19.15
C ALA A 139 10.56 -4.06 -19.06
N GLN A 140 11.45 -3.14 -19.44
CA GLN A 140 12.90 -3.30 -19.28
C GLN A 140 13.33 -3.36 -17.81
N MET A 141 12.89 -2.41 -16.98
CA MET A 141 13.14 -2.41 -15.52
C MET A 141 12.64 -3.70 -14.86
N LYS A 142 11.40 -4.09 -15.15
CA LYS A 142 10.79 -5.32 -14.61
C LYS A 142 11.58 -6.56 -15.04
N LYS A 143 12.02 -6.64 -16.29
CA LYS A 143 12.84 -7.76 -16.78
C LYS A 143 14.13 -7.88 -15.95
N SER A 144 14.80 -6.76 -15.67
CA SER A 144 16.02 -6.73 -14.86
C SER A 144 15.81 -7.19 -13.41
N LEU A 145 14.65 -6.91 -12.82
CA LEU A 145 14.33 -7.29 -11.44
C LEU A 145 13.74 -8.69 -11.30
N SER A 146 12.98 -9.16 -12.30
CA SER A 146 12.11 -10.34 -12.18
C SER A 146 12.83 -11.64 -11.81
N ALA A 147 14.11 -11.79 -12.18
CA ALA A 147 14.89 -12.98 -11.86
C ALA A 147 15.01 -13.20 -10.34
N ALA A 148 15.18 -12.12 -9.57
CA ALA A 148 15.32 -12.19 -8.12
C ALA A 148 14.02 -12.54 -7.38
N PHE A 149 12.87 -12.38 -8.04
CA PHE A 149 11.54 -12.74 -7.51
C PHE A 149 11.03 -14.09 -8.04
N SER A 150 11.88 -14.86 -8.74
CA SER A 150 11.54 -16.19 -9.22
C SER A 150 11.48 -17.19 -8.06
N THR A 151 10.62 -18.22 -8.17
CA THR A 151 10.50 -19.27 -7.15
C THR A 151 11.84 -19.91 -6.81
N LYS A 152 12.71 -20.10 -7.81
CA LYS A 152 14.05 -20.66 -7.62
C LYS A 152 14.94 -19.74 -6.77
N ALA A 153 15.01 -18.45 -7.11
CA ALA A 153 15.84 -17.49 -6.36
C ALA A 153 15.36 -17.35 -4.92
N LEU A 154 14.04 -17.29 -4.72
CA LEU A 154 13.45 -17.17 -3.39
C LEU A 154 13.69 -18.41 -2.52
N ALA A 155 13.63 -19.62 -3.10
CA ALA A 155 13.99 -20.84 -2.37
C ALA A 155 15.47 -20.86 -1.95
N GLN A 156 16.37 -20.33 -2.78
CA GLN A 156 17.81 -20.22 -2.45
C GLN A 156 18.08 -19.20 -1.34
N GLN A 157 17.22 -18.18 -1.22
CA GLN A 157 17.35 -17.09 -0.26
C GLN A 157 16.47 -17.27 0.99
N GLU A 158 15.69 -18.35 1.07
CA GLU A 158 14.75 -18.61 2.16
C GLU A 158 15.42 -18.60 3.54
N ASN A 159 16.66 -19.08 3.64
CA ASN A 159 17.41 -19.09 4.90
C ASN A 159 17.60 -17.69 5.51
N ILE A 160 17.71 -16.65 4.67
CA ILE A 160 17.81 -15.25 5.13
C ILE A 160 16.50 -14.87 5.83
N VAL A 161 15.36 -15.15 5.18
CA VAL A 161 14.02 -14.87 5.71
C VAL A 161 13.76 -15.70 6.96
N LYS A 162 14.06 -17.00 6.93
CA LYS A 162 13.88 -17.91 8.08
C LYS A 162 14.62 -17.42 9.30
N ARG A 163 15.89 -17.01 9.17
CA ARG A 163 16.68 -16.47 10.29
C ARG A 163 16.01 -15.26 10.94
N CYS A 164 15.54 -14.29 10.14
CA CYS A 164 14.83 -13.13 10.67
C CYS A 164 13.52 -13.52 11.36
N VAL A 165 12.77 -14.46 10.78
CA VAL A 165 11.49 -14.92 11.35
C VAL A 165 11.71 -15.72 12.65
N ASP A 166 12.75 -16.55 12.71
CA ASP A 166 13.09 -17.32 13.92
C ASP A 166 13.47 -16.38 15.07
N GLU A 167 14.31 -15.37 14.79
CA GLU A 167 14.66 -14.33 15.77
C GLU A 167 13.41 -13.58 16.24
N PHE A 168 12.53 -13.19 15.31
CA PHE A 168 11.26 -12.54 15.62
C PHE A 168 10.39 -13.40 16.54
N VAL A 169 10.16 -14.66 16.20
CA VAL A 169 9.35 -15.60 17.00
C VAL A 169 9.97 -15.78 18.38
N GLN A 170 11.29 -15.98 18.46
CA GLN A 170 12.00 -16.11 19.74
C GLN A 170 11.81 -14.87 20.62
N ARG A 171 11.95 -13.67 20.05
CA ARG A 171 11.77 -12.40 20.78
C ARG A 171 10.34 -12.21 21.28
N LEU A 172 9.33 -12.59 20.49
CA LEU A 172 7.94 -12.56 20.95
C LEU A 172 7.72 -13.42 22.21
N GLY A 173 8.39 -14.56 22.32
CA GLY A 173 8.30 -15.40 23.53
C GLY A 173 8.91 -14.77 24.78
N VAL A 174 10.00 -14.02 24.61
CA VAL A 174 10.70 -13.34 25.72
C VAL A 174 9.92 -12.10 26.16
N ASP A 175 9.47 -11.29 25.21
CA ASP A 175 8.90 -9.97 25.48
C ASP A 175 7.36 -10.00 25.60
N GLY A 176 6.72 -11.03 25.05
CA GLY A 176 5.27 -11.12 24.87
C GLY A 176 4.46 -11.70 26.03
N ALA A 177 5.13 -12.20 27.06
CA ALA A 177 4.49 -12.69 28.29
C ALA A 177 4.05 -11.56 29.24
N CYS A 178 4.25 -10.29 28.88
CA CYS A 178 3.91 -9.14 29.72
C CYS A 178 2.39 -8.89 29.81
N GLU A 179 1.95 -8.23 30.89
CA GLU A 179 0.53 -8.01 31.20
C GLU A 179 -0.24 -7.26 30.11
N LYS A 180 0.41 -6.31 29.41
CA LYS A 180 -0.22 -5.53 28.34
C LYS A 180 -0.05 -6.16 26.96
N GLY A 181 0.72 -7.24 26.82
CA GLY A 181 1.11 -7.81 25.54
C GLY A 181 1.96 -6.86 24.68
N LEU A 182 2.30 -7.30 23.47
CA LEU A 182 3.08 -6.54 22.51
C LEU A 182 2.18 -5.89 21.46
N ASN A 183 2.52 -4.66 21.05
CA ASN A 183 1.87 -3.99 19.94
C ASN A 183 2.25 -4.65 18.60
N MET A 184 1.50 -5.66 18.19
CA MET A 184 1.79 -6.48 17.02
C MET A 184 1.69 -5.72 15.70
N THR A 185 0.95 -4.61 15.64
CA THR A 185 1.00 -3.71 14.48
C THR A 185 2.44 -3.22 14.23
N LYS A 186 3.18 -2.87 15.29
CA LYS A 186 4.58 -2.43 15.21
C LYS A 186 5.56 -3.58 15.04
N TRP A 187 5.34 -4.70 15.72
CA TRP A 187 6.21 -5.87 15.57
C TRP A 187 6.17 -6.46 14.15
N PHE A 188 5.01 -6.48 13.50
CA PHE A 188 4.92 -6.86 12.09
C PHE A 188 5.59 -5.87 11.14
N GLU A 189 5.56 -4.57 11.44
CA GLU A 189 6.36 -3.57 10.72
C GLU A 189 7.86 -3.86 10.89
N MET A 190 8.35 -4.09 12.12
CA MET A 190 9.77 -4.35 12.38
C MET A 190 10.32 -5.55 11.60
N ILE A 191 9.65 -6.70 11.67
CA ILE A 191 10.13 -7.91 10.96
C ILE A 191 10.09 -7.75 9.44
N ALA A 192 9.05 -7.13 8.88
CA ALA A 192 8.96 -6.92 7.44
C ALA A 192 10.07 -5.98 6.93
N PHE A 193 10.43 -4.95 7.71
CA PHE A 193 11.54 -4.07 7.38
C PHE A 193 12.89 -4.77 7.52
N ASP A 194 13.13 -5.55 8.56
CA ASP A 194 14.40 -6.29 8.74
C ASP A 194 14.64 -7.29 7.60
N ILE A 195 13.62 -8.05 7.21
CA ILE A 195 13.67 -8.94 6.06
C ILE A 195 14.01 -8.16 4.78
N LEU A 196 13.36 -7.01 4.54
CA LEU A 196 13.63 -6.22 3.33
C LEU A 196 14.97 -5.50 3.35
N GLY A 197 15.48 -5.10 4.52
CA GLY A 197 16.84 -4.59 4.66
C GLY A 197 17.84 -5.64 4.19
N GLU A 198 17.68 -6.86 4.70
CA GLU A 198 18.50 -8.02 4.33
C GLU A 198 18.40 -8.34 2.83
N MET A 199 17.21 -8.24 2.23
CA MET A 199 16.99 -8.63 0.83
C MET A 199 17.30 -7.51 -0.19
N ALA A 200 17.16 -6.25 0.18
CA ALA A 200 17.41 -5.11 -0.71
C ALA A 200 18.82 -4.52 -0.53
N PHE A 201 19.30 -4.39 0.71
CA PHE A 201 20.60 -3.77 0.99
C PHE A 201 21.68 -4.78 1.33
N GLY A 202 21.31 -6.00 1.70
CA GLY A 202 22.26 -7.02 2.18
C GLY A 202 22.62 -6.88 3.66
N GLU A 203 21.90 -6.03 4.40
CA GLU A 203 22.07 -5.81 5.83
C GLU A 203 20.71 -5.53 6.50
N SER A 204 20.48 -6.12 7.68
CA SER A 204 19.27 -5.87 8.48
C SER A 204 19.20 -4.41 8.98
N PHE A 205 17.99 -3.95 9.29
CA PHE A 205 17.82 -2.70 10.06
C PHE A 205 17.86 -2.93 11.57
N HIS A 206 17.92 -4.19 12.01
CA HIS A 206 17.98 -4.60 13.41
C HIS A 206 16.81 -4.04 14.23
N CYS A 207 15.63 -3.92 13.62
CA CYS A 207 14.43 -3.39 14.29
C CYS A 207 13.97 -4.32 15.41
N VAL A 208 13.91 -5.63 15.13
CA VAL A 208 13.49 -6.65 16.09
C VAL A 208 14.52 -6.78 17.22
N GLU A 209 15.82 -6.81 16.90
CA GLU A 209 16.90 -6.94 17.88
C GLU A 209 16.92 -5.76 18.88
N ASN A 210 16.74 -4.54 18.38
CA ASN A 210 16.82 -3.30 19.18
C ASN A 210 15.52 -2.98 19.96
N GLY A 211 14.45 -3.76 19.77
CA GLY A 211 13.16 -3.56 20.43
C GLY A 211 13.12 -3.94 21.92
N ASN A 212 14.00 -3.43 22.78
CA ASN A 212 14.04 -3.76 24.23
C ASN A 212 13.08 -2.90 25.10
N ILE A 213 12.38 -3.59 26.02
CA ILE A 213 11.58 -3.14 27.19
C ILE A 213 12.14 -1.95 27.98
N GLN A 214 13.46 -1.82 28.19
CA GLN A 214 13.99 -0.72 29.03
C GLN A 214 13.73 0.68 28.44
N THR A 215 13.52 0.77 27.13
CA THR A 215 13.15 2.01 26.43
C THR A 215 11.62 2.23 26.39
N LEU A 216 10.83 1.28 26.91
CA LEU A 216 9.36 1.21 26.78
C LEU A 216 8.58 1.72 28.00
N ILE A 217 9.25 2.22 29.05
CA ILE A 217 8.58 2.66 30.29
C ILE A 217 8.06 4.11 30.18
N PHE A 218 8.53 4.92 29.21
CA PHE A 218 8.10 6.32 29.09
C PHE A 218 7.45 6.74 27.77
N GLU A 219 7.58 5.99 26.68
CA GLU A 219 6.90 6.29 25.41
C GLU A 219 6.38 5.01 24.75
N SER A 220 5.12 5.04 24.35
CA SER A 220 4.37 3.89 23.84
C SER A 220 4.77 3.53 22.41
N ALA A 221 5.86 2.79 22.23
CA ALA A 221 6.18 1.89 21.10
C ALA A 221 7.69 1.58 21.14
N GLY A 222 8.10 0.36 20.82
CA GLY A 222 9.49 0.13 20.42
C GLY A 222 9.83 1.08 19.28
N LYS A 223 11.03 1.68 19.25
CA LYS A 223 11.38 2.70 18.25
C LYS A 223 11.38 2.05 16.87
N PRO A 224 10.33 2.22 16.05
CA PRO A 224 10.33 1.70 14.70
C PRO A 224 11.51 2.35 13.97
N HIS A 225 12.21 1.63 13.10
CA HIS A 225 13.28 2.26 12.32
C HIS A 225 12.72 3.48 11.61
N PHE A 226 13.46 4.60 11.60
CA PHE A 226 12.95 5.92 11.19
C PHE A 226 12.26 5.92 9.81
N TRP A 227 12.60 4.98 8.93
CA TRP A 227 11.89 4.76 7.66
C TRP A 227 10.43 4.40 7.84
N SER A 228 10.08 3.49 8.74
CA SER A 228 8.69 3.09 8.98
C SER A 228 7.85 4.27 9.50
N GLU A 229 8.38 5.07 10.41
CA GLU A 229 7.70 6.30 10.90
C GLU A 229 7.53 7.32 9.79
N MET A 230 8.61 7.58 9.04
CA MET A 230 8.59 8.52 7.92
C MET A 230 7.61 8.09 6.82
N ILE A 231 7.47 6.78 6.56
CA ILE A 231 6.53 6.26 5.56
C ILE A 231 5.09 6.61 5.93
N VAL A 232 4.68 6.38 7.19
CA VAL A 232 3.30 6.66 7.62
C VAL A 232 2.95 8.14 7.47
N GLU A 233 3.85 9.04 7.85
CA GLU A 233 3.68 10.49 7.66
C GLU A 233 3.64 10.86 6.17
N HIS A 234 4.48 10.22 5.36
CA HIS A 234 4.54 10.45 3.92
C HIS A 234 3.26 10.00 3.21
N LEU A 235 2.59 8.92 3.65
CA LEU A 235 1.34 8.44 3.03
C LEU A 235 0.20 9.49 3.08
N PHE A 236 0.09 10.21 4.20
CA PHE A 236 -0.86 11.31 4.32
C PHE A 236 -0.44 12.48 3.41
N PHE A 237 0.83 12.83 3.41
CA PHE A 237 1.35 13.91 2.57
C PHE A 237 1.16 13.63 1.07
N VAL A 238 1.37 12.40 0.61
CA VAL A 238 1.09 11.98 -0.77
C VAL A 238 -0.39 12.14 -1.11
N THR A 239 -1.30 11.87 -0.16
CA THR A 239 -2.75 12.12 -0.36
C THR A 239 -3.05 13.61 -0.51
N VAL A 240 -2.39 14.47 0.27
CA VAL A 240 -2.50 15.93 0.14
C VAL A 240 -2.00 16.38 -1.22
N LEU A 241 -0.80 15.94 -1.63
CA LEU A 241 -0.21 16.27 -2.92
C LEU A 241 -1.06 15.79 -4.10
N ASP A 242 -1.65 14.58 -4.01
CA ASP A 242 -2.56 14.06 -5.06
C ASP A 242 -3.79 14.95 -5.24
N ASN A 243 -4.32 15.51 -4.15
CA ASN A 243 -5.44 16.44 -4.22
C ASN A 243 -5.02 17.79 -4.80
N LEU A 244 -3.88 18.32 -4.36
CA LEU A 244 -3.36 19.62 -4.81
C LEU A 244 -2.97 19.62 -6.29
N ARG A 245 -2.35 18.55 -6.79
CA ARG A 245 -1.93 18.45 -8.21
C ARG A 245 -3.09 18.48 -9.18
N ARG A 246 -4.32 18.15 -8.75
CA ARG A 246 -5.52 18.14 -9.59
C ARG A 246 -6.07 19.56 -9.85
N TYR A 247 -5.58 20.57 -9.14
CA TYR A 247 -5.88 21.97 -9.43
C TYR A 247 -4.85 22.54 -10.42
N PRO A 248 -5.24 22.98 -11.63
CA PRO A 248 -4.30 23.44 -12.65
C PRO A 248 -3.37 24.57 -12.19
N LEU A 249 -3.90 25.54 -11.43
CA LEU A 249 -3.14 26.67 -10.91
C LEU A 249 -2.12 26.22 -9.85
N ILE A 250 -2.55 25.36 -8.91
CA ILE A 250 -1.67 24.82 -7.86
C ILE A 250 -0.59 23.93 -8.49
N ALA A 251 -0.94 23.11 -9.47
CA ALA A 251 0.03 22.30 -10.21
C ALA A 251 1.06 23.17 -10.95
N ALA A 252 0.63 24.28 -11.56
CA ALA A 252 1.53 25.22 -12.25
C ALA A 252 2.48 25.94 -11.27
N ILE A 253 1.97 26.39 -10.12
CA ILE A 253 2.77 27.01 -9.05
C ILE A 253 3.71 25.97 -8.44
N GLY A 254 3.20 24.79 -8.10
CA GLY A 254 3.95 23.67 -7.55
C GLY A 254 5.11 23.26 -8.44
N ARG A 255 4.90 23.10 -9.75
CA ARG A 255 6.00 22.78 -10.69
C ARG A 255 7.15 23.80 -10.65
N LYS A 256 6.88 25.08 -10.34
CA LYS A 256 7.90 26.15 -10.26
C LYS A 256 8.51 26.31 -8.86
N CYS A 257 7.72 26.12 -7.80
CA CYS A 257 8.12 26.43 -6.41
C CYS A 257 8.49 25.18 -5.59
N LEU A 258 7.84 24.05 -5.83
CA LEU A 258 7.97 22.82 -5.05
C LEU A 258 9.37 22.19 -5.13
N PRO A 259 10.10 22.21 -6.27
CA PRO A 259 11.47 21.71 -6.33
C PRO A 259 12.43 22.43 -5.38
N ARG A 260 12.15 23.69 -5.01
CA ARG A 260 12.97 24.47 -4.06
C ARG A 260 12.56 24.26 -2.60
N LEU A 261 11.29 23.94 -2.35
CA LEU A 261 10.73 23.78 -1.00
C LEU A 261 10.85 22.34 -0.46
N THR A 262 11.03 21.34 -1.34
CA THR A 262 11.07 19.92 -0.95
C THR A 262 12.48 19.32 -0.90
N VAL A 263 13.53 20.10 -1.20
CA VAL A 263 14.94 19.64 -1.20
C VAL A 263 15.31 18.97 0.12
N SER A 264 15.02 19.60 1.26
CA SER A 264 15.40 19.07 2.58
C SER A 264 14.70 17.77 2.96
N VAL A 265 13.46 17.53 2.51
CA VAL A 265 12.72 16.29 2.75
C VAL A 265 13.12 15.20 1.75
N ARG A 266 13.49 15.57 0.51
CA ARG A 266 14.13 14.66 -0.45
C ARG A 266 15.40 14.05 0.17
N ASP A 267 16.19 14.84 0.88
CA ASP A 267 17.55 14.46 1.29
C ASP A 267 17.61 13.32 2.32
N ARG A 268 16.67 13.21 3.27
CA ARG A 268 16.80 12.20 4.34
C ARG A 268 16.49 10.78 3.86
N HIS A 269 15.38 10.56 3.15
CA HIS A 269 15.02 9.24 2.63
C HIS A 269 15.95 8.81 1.50
N SER A 270 16.13 9.68 0.50
CA SER A 270 16.94 9.36 -0.67
C SER A 270 18.42 9.30 -0.30
N GLY A 271 18.90 10.18 0.60
CA GLY A 271 20.28 10.14 1.11
C GLY A 271 20.60 8.84 1.86
N TYR A 272 19.72 8.38 2.75
CA TYR A 272 19.91 7.08 3.41
C TYR A 272 19.91 5.91 2.42
N SER A 273 19.01 5.95 1.42
CA SER A 273 18.99 4.94 0.35
C SER A 273 20.30 4.92 -0.42
N ARG A 274 20.82 6.09 -0.81
CA ARG A 274 22.11 6.24 -1.52
C ARG A 274 23.26 5.72 -0.66
N GLU A 275 23.28 6.05 0.62
CA GLU A 275 24.31 5.58 1.55
C GLU A 275 24.33 4.03 1.63
N LYS A 276 23.15 3.40 1.74
CA LYS A 276 23.02 1.93 1.78
C LYS A 276 23.41 1.28 0.47
N VAL A 277 23.01 1.84 -0.67
CA VAL A 277 23.43 1.34 -1.99
C VAL A 277 24.93 1.50 -2.21
N ALA A 278 25.50 2.64 -1.87
CA ALA A 278 26.94 2.88 -1.97
C ALA A 278 27.73 1.88 -1.11
N ARG A 279 27.30 1.63 0.14
CA ARG A 279 27.89 0.59 1.01
C ARG A 279 27.84 -0.77 0.37
N ARG A 280 26.69 -1.15 -0.21
CA ARG A 280 26.51 -2.41 -0.91
C ARG A 280 27.43 -2.55 -2.13
N LEU A 281 27.53 -1.52 -2.97
CA LEU A 281 28.37 -1.54 -4.17
C LEU A 281 29.87 -1.65 -3.83
N ASN A 282 30.27 -1.08 -2.70
CA ASN A 282 31.63 -1.16 -2.18
C ASN A 282 31.93 -2.47 -1.42
N ALA A 283 30.91 -3.22 -1.01
CA ALA A 283 31.09 -4.48 -0.30
C ALA A 283 31.40 -5.63 -1.27
N CYS A 284 32.49 -6.35 -1.02
CA CYS A 284 32.78 -7.62 -1.70
C CYS A 284 32.01 -8.76 -1.03
N SER A 285 30.72 -8.87 -1.33
CA SER A 285 29.87 -9.97 -0.83
C SER A 285 29.52 -10.95 -1.96
N GLY A 286 29.68 -12.26 -1.69
CA GLY A 286 29.18 -13.33 -2.56
C GLY A 286 27.70 -13.68 -2.33
N ARG A 287 26.99 -12.88 -1.53
CA ARG A 287 25.58 -13.09 -1.18
C ARG A 287 24.66 -12.74 -2.35
N GLU A 288 23.71 -13.62 -2.63
CA GLU A 288 22.64 -13.37 -3.59
C GLU A 288 21.37 -12.87 -2.88
N ASP A 289 20.77 -11.79 -3.40
CA ASP A 289 19.52 -11.19 -2.93
C ASP A 289 18.81 -10.42 -4.07
N PHE A 290 17.87 -9.51 -3.77
CA PHE A 290 17.09 -8.79 -4.79
C PHE A 290 17.92 -7.95 -5.75
N LEU A 291 19.01 -7.37 -5.26
CA LEU A 291 19.76 -6.39 -6.02
C LEU A 291 21.03 -6.96 -6.65
N THR A 292 21.37 -8.24 -6.42
CA THR A 292 22.60 -8.84 -6.99
C THR A 292 22.70 -8.64 -8.51
N ASN A 293 21.66 -8.98 -9.28
CA ASN A 293 21.65 -8.78 -10.74
C ASN A 293 21.76 -7.30 -11.14
N ILE A 294 21.13 -6.41 -10.38
CA ILE A 294 21.19 -4.97 -10.66
C ILE A 294 22.57 -4.41 -10.31
N SER A 295 23.17 -4.85 -9.21
CA SER A 295 24.53 -4.46 -8.81
C SER A 295 25.55 -4.84 -9.89
N GLU A 296 25.39 -5.99 -10.55
CA GLU A 296 26.22 -6.36 -11.71
C GLU A 296 26.00 -5.42 -12.89
N LYS A 297 24.75 -5.07 -13.21
CA LYS A 297 24.41 -4.11 -14.28
C LYS A 297 24.85 -2.68 -14.00
N VAL A 298 24.94 -2.29 -12.73
CA VAL A 298 25.54 -1.02 -12.33
C VAL A 298 27.03 -1.03 -12.64
N LYS A 299 27.73 -2.14 -12.38
CA LYS A 299 29.16 -2.28 -12.70
C LYS A 299 29.43 -2.27 -14.22
N THR A 300 28.50 -2.78 -15.04
CA THR A 300 28.62 -2.72 -16.52
C THR A 300 28.16 -1.39 -17.12
N GLY A 301 27.54 -0.51 -16.33
CA GLY A 301 26.99 0.78 -16.79
C GLY A 301 25.63 0.66 -17.49
N GLU A 302 25.00 -0.52 -17.49
CA GLU A 302 23.66 -0.73 -18.06
C GLU A 302 22.55 -0.09 -17.22
N VAL A 303 22.76 0.01 -15.90
CA VAL A 303 21.83 0.63 -14.94
C VAL A 303 22.60 1.68 -14.14
N SER A 304 22.02 2.85 -13.92
CA SER A 304 22.65 3.88 -13.07
C SER A 304 22.54 3.52 -11.58
N GLU A 305 23.50 3.97 -10.77
CA GLU A 305 23.42 3.83 -9.31
C GLU A 305 22.16 4.49 -8.72
N GLU A 306 21.72 5.61 -9.29
CA GLU A 306 20.50 6.29 -8.87
C GLU A 306 19.23 5.47 -9.20
N GLU A 307 19.19 4.78 -10.35
CA GLU A 307 18.10 3.86 -10.69
C GLU A 307 18.06 2.65 -9.74
N MET A 308 19.24 2.07 -9.43
CA MET A 308 19.33 1.02 -8.41
C MET A 308 18.85 1.51 -7.05
N THR A 309 19.20 2.74 -6.67
CA THR A 309 18.77 3.37 -5.42
C THR A 309 17.25 3.55 -5.37
N ALA A 310 16.65 4.07 -6.44
CA ALA A 310 15.21 4.22 -6.55
C ALA A 310 14.48 2.86 -6.48
N HIS A 311 15.04 1.82 -7.11
CA HIS A 311 14.53 0.45 -7.01
C HIS A 311 14.63 -0.09 -5.58
N ALA A 312 15.80 0.02 -4.93
CA ALA A 312 16.02 -0.47 -3.57
C ALA A 312 15.04 0.15 -2.57
N SER A 313 14.92 1.49 -2.59
CA SER A 313 13.97 2.24 -1.76
C SER A 313 12.54 1.74 -1.97
N THR A 314 12.12 1.60 -3.23
CA THR A 314 10.75 1.18 -3.55
C THR A 314 10.46 -0.24 -3.09
N LEU A 315 11.41 -1.15 -3.23
CA LEU A 315 11.24 -2.54 -2.78
C LEU A 315 11.05 -2.63 -1.26
N VAL A 316 11.81 -1.86 -0.49
CA VAL A 316 11.64 -1.86 0.97
C VAL A 316 10.33 -1.22 1.40
N ILE A 317 9.98 -0.05 0.86
CA ILE A 317 8.72 0.62 1.24
C ILE A 317 7.52 -0.22 0.84
N ALA A 318 7.48 -0.68 -0.42
CA ALA A 318 6.33 -1.41 -0.94
C ALA A 318 6.18 -2.79 -0.31
N GLY A 319 7.27 -3.50 -0.05
CA GLY A 319 7.21 -4.79 0.65
C GLY A 319 6.84 -4.64 2.12
N GLY A 320 7.45 -3.67 2.82
CA GLY A 320 7.40 -3.60 4.27
C GLY A 320 6.03 -3.20 4.77
N GLU A 321 5.46 -2.15 4.19
CA GLU A 321 4.15 -1.64 4.59
C GLU A 321 3.01 -2.58 4.17
N THR A 322 3.12 -3.28 3.03
CA THR A 322 2.05 -4.16 2.54
C THR A 322 1.96 -5.47 3.31
N VAL A 323 3.09 -6.13 3.57
CA VAL A 323 3.15 -7.39 4.32
C VAL A 323 2.79 -7.16 5.78
N SER A 324 3.34 -6.14 6.42
CA SER A 324 3.00 -5.80 7.81
C SER A 324 1.51 -5.46 7.97
N THR A 325 0.94 -4.73 7.01
CA THR A 325 -0.49 -4.42 7.00
C THR A 325 -1.35 -5.68 6.91
N PHE A 326 -0.99 -6.60 6.01
CA PHE A 326 -1.68 -7.87 5.89
C PHE A 326 -1.56 -8.69 7.19
N LEU A 327 -0.34 -8.87 7.72
CA LEU A 327 -0.10 -9.67 8.92
C LEU A 327 -0.88 -9.15 10.13
N ALA A 328 -0.90 -7.84 10.33
CA ALA A 328 -1.64 -7.22 11.42
C ALA A 328 -3.17 -7.43 11.25
N ALA A 329 -3.69 -7.20 10.05
CA ALA A 329 -5.12 -7.36 9.77
C ALA A 329 -5.57 -8.83 9.88
N VAL A 330 -4.85 -9.77 9.25
CA VAL A 330 -5.22 -11.19 9.28
C VAL A 330 -5.14 -11.75 10.70
N THR A 331 -4.15 -11.33 11.50
CA THR A 331 -4.04 -11.72 12.91
C THR A 331 -5.24 -11.22 13.70
N TYR A 332 -5.62 -9.95 13.54
CA TYR A 332 -6.84 -9.41 14.17
C TYR A 332 -8.08 -10.24 13.82
N PHE A 333 -8.31 -10.49 12.52
CA PHE A 333 -9.50 -11.22 12.08
C PHE A 333 -9.50 -12.68 12.55
N VAL A 334 -8.36 -13.35 12.55
CA VAL A 334 -8.23 -14.70 13.11
C VAL A 334 -8.59 -14.71 14.59
N LEU A 335 -8.04 -13.79 15.39
CA LEU A 335 -8.28 -13.74 16.84
C LEU A 335 -9.71 -13.33 17.22
N LYS A 336 -10.39 -12.52 16.39
CA LYS A 336 -11.81 -12.20 16.58
C LYS A 336 -12.75 -13.36 16.18
N ASN A 337 -12.22 -14.43 15.58
CA ASN A 337 -12.99 -15.60 15.15
C ASN A 337 -12.44 -16.89 15.77
N PRO A 338 -12.85 -17.25 17.01
CA PRO A 338 -12.27 -18.39 17.74
C PRO A 338 -12.32 -19.73 17.02
N ALA A 339 -13.35 -19.98 16.21
CA ALA A 339 -13.45 -21.21 15.41
C ALA A 339 -12.37 -21.28 14.32
N VAL A 340 -12.12 -20.16 13.64
CA VAL A 340 -11.05 -20.03 12.64
C VAL A 340 -9.69 -20.19 13.31
N TYR A 341 -9.49 -19.51 14.43
CA TYR A 341 -8.24 -19.59 15.18
C TYR A 341 -7.89 -21.02 15.60
N ARG A 342 -8.83 -21.75 16.22
CA ARG A 342 -8.62 -23.15 16.61
C ARG A 342 -8.29 -24.05 15.42
N LYS A 343 -9.05 -23.95 14.34
CA LYS A 343 -8.84 -24.79 13.14
C LYS A 343 -7.49 -24.52 12.48
N LEU A 344 -7.04 -23.26 12.47
CA LEU A 344 -5.71 -22.89 11.99
C LEU A 344 -4.62 -23.47 12.89
N GLN A 345 -4.76 -23.37 14.22
CA GLN A 345 -3.81 -23.95 15.16
C GLN A 345 -3.74 -25.48 15.03
N GLU A 346 -4.90 -26.15 14.94
CA GLU A 346 -4.98 -27.61 14.75
C GLU A 346 -4.27 -28.06 13.47
N GLU A 347 -4.47 -27.37 12.34
CA GLU A 347 -3.79 -27.69 11.09
C GLU A 347 -2.27 -27.50 11.21
N VAL A 348 -1.83 -26.34 11.72
CA VAL A 348 -0.40 -26.02 11.81
C VAL A 348 0.31 -26.95 12.80
N ARG A 349 -0.21 -27.11 14.02
CA ARG A 349 0.41 -27.96 15.06
C ARG A 349 0.27 -29.45 14.76
N GLY A 350 -0.78 -29.86 14.04
CA GLY A 350 -0.92 -31.24 13.57
C GLY A 350 0.08 -31.60 12.46
N ARG A 351 0.60 -30.62 11.71
CA ARG A 351 1.52 -30.84 10.59
C ARG A 351 3.00 -30.96 10.99
N TYR A 352 3.42 -30.25 12.03
CA TYR A 352 4.84 -30.12 12.40
C TYR A 352 5.08 -30.63 13.81
N LYS A 353 6.26 -31.20 14.04
CA LYS A 353 6.70 -31.60 15.39
C LYS A 353 7.64 -30.60 16.02
N ASP A 354 8.41 -29.92 15.18
CA ASP A 354 9.39 -28.91 15.58
C ASP A 354 9.22 -27.65 14.72
N GLY A 355 9.45 -26.48 15.32
CA GLY A 355 9.38 -25.21 14.64
C GLY A 355 10.44 -25.07 13.54
N ASP A 356 11.55 -25.80 13.62
CA ASP A 356 12.61 -25.82 12.61
C ASP A 356 12.23 -26.59 11.33
N GLU A 357 11.23 -27.48 11.39
CA GLU A 357 10.68 -28.14 10.20
C GLU A 357 9.85 -27.20 9.31
N ILE A 358 9.47 -26.03 9.85
CA ILE A 358 8.61 -25.07 9.16
C ILE A 358 9.43 -24.27 8.16
N THR A 359 9.15 -24.50 6.88
CA THR A 359 9.66 -23.76 5.73
C THR A 359 8.49 -23.07 5.03
N ALA A 360 8.76 -22.02 4.26
CA ALA A 360 7.73 -21.35 3.48
C ALA A 360 7.05 -22.31 2.51
N MET A 361 7.82 -23.22 1.90
CA MET A 361 7.27 -24.25 1.00
C MET A 361 6.37 -25.25 1.72
N SER A 362 6.75 -25.72 2.92
CA SER A 362 5.91 -26.66 3.65
C SER A 362 4.65 -25.98 4.18
N ALA A 363 4.76 -24.72 4.65
CA ALA A 363 3.62 -23.95 5.13
C ALA A 363 2.65 -23.61 3.99
N GLN A 364 3.15 -23.36 2.78
CA GLN A 364 2.32 -23.13 1.60
C GLN A 364 1.42 -24.33 1.23
N GLN A 365 1.77 -25.55 1.68
CA GLN A 365 0.98 -26.76 1.44
C GLN A 365 -0.20 -26.92 2.40
N LEU A 366 -0.33 -26.08 3.43
CA LEU A 366 -1.40 -26.13 4.41
C LEU A 366 -2.69 -25.50 3.86
N PRO A 367 -3.74 -26.28 3.54
CA PRO A 367 -4.91 -25.77 2.83
C PRO A 367 -5.68 -24.71 3.61
N TYR A 368 -5.86 -24.89 4.93
CA TYR A 368 -6.61 -23.94 5.75
C TYR A 368 -5.81 -22.65 5.99
N LEU A 369 -4.49 -22.73 6.19
CA LEU A 369 -3.61 -21.55 6.20
C LEU A 369 -3.72 -20.76 4.88
N GLN A 370 -3.70 -21.42 3.72
CA GLN A 370 -3.89 -20.73 2.44
C GLN A 370 -5.26 -20.07 2.32
N ALA A 371 -6.30 -20.72 2.86
CA ALA A 371 -7.64 -20.16 2.92
C ALA A 371 -7.71 -18.93 3.82
N VAL A 372 -7.06 -18.96 4.99
CA VAL A 372 -6.95 -17.82 5.92
C VAL A 372 -6.21 -16.66 5.27
N ILE A 373 -5.09 -16.93 4.58
CA ILE A 373 -4.32 -15.90 3.88
C ILE A 373 -5.15 -15.26 2.75
N SER A 374 -5.81 -16.08 1.94
CA SER A 374 -6.65 -15.60 0.84
C SER A 374 -7.81 -14.75 1.35
N GLU A 375 -8.42 -15.15 2.47
CA GLU A 375 -9.48 -14.40 3.11
C GLU A 375 -9.00 -13.09 3.73
N GLY A 376 -7.83 -13.08 4.36
CA GLY A 376 -7.19 -11.88 4.88
C GLY A 376 -6.92 -10.85 3.78
N LEU A 377 -6.39 -11.30 2.64
CA LEU A 377 -6.13 -10.46 1.48
C LEU A 377 -7.42 -9.93 0.82
N ARG A 378 -8.53 -10.66 0.92
CA ARG A 378 -9.85 -10.24 0.41
C ARG A 378 -10.51 -9.19 1.31
N ILE A 379 -10.59 -9.48 2.61
CA ILE A 379 -11.32 -8.64 3.57
C ILE A 379 -10.58 -7.34 3.90
N TYR A 380 -9.24 -7.37 3.86
CA TYR A 380 -8.42 -6.19 4.12
C TYR A 380 -7.27 -6.09 3.10
N PRO A 381 -7.58 -5.80 1.82
CA PRO A 381 -6.57 -5.70 0.79
C PRO A 381 -5.59 -4.55 1.11
N PRO A 382 -4.26 -4.77 1.11
CA PRO A 382 -3.30 -3.68 1.32
C PRO A 382 -3.47 -2.53 0.31
N GLY A 383 -3.82 -2.85 -0.94
CA GLY A 383 -4.13 -1.89 -2.02
C GLY A 383 -5.62 -1.58 -2.19
N SER A 384 -6.33 -1.26 -1.10
CA SER A 384 -7.80 -1.20 -1.07
C SER A 384 -8.47 -0.14 -1.95
N GLN A 385 -7.81 0.98 -2.22
CA GLN A 385 -8.38 2.03 -3.07
C GLN A 385 -8.46 1.62 -4.55
N GLY A 386 -7.54 0.77 -5.01
CA GLY A 386 -7.31 0.50 -6.43
C GLY A 386 -6.08 1.23 -6.98
N PHE A 387 -5.71 0.91 -8.23
CA PHE A 387 -4.48 1.40 -8.85
C PHE A 387 -4.83 2.34 -10.02
N PRO A 388 -4.67 3.67 -9.90
CA PRO A 388 -5.15 4.58 -10.93
C PRO A 388 -4.40 4.43 -12.26
N ARG A 389 -5.14 4.50 -13.36
CA ARG A 389 -4.64 4.44 -14.73
C ARG A 389 -5.21 5.58 -15.55
N THR A 390 -4.48 6.05 -16.55
CA THR A 390 -5.00 6.97 -17.54
C THR A 390 -5.58 6.18 -18.70
N CYS A 391 -6.87 6.41 -18.97
CA CYS A 391 -7.59 5.74 -20.05
C CYS A 391 -7.10 6.25 -21.42
N PRO A 392 -6.84 5.37 -22.40
CA PRO A 392 -6.46 5.78 -23.76
C PRO A 392 -7.65 6.13 -24.68
N GLY A 393 -8.89 6.10 -24.19
CA GLY A 393 -10.10 6.13 -25.02
C GLY A 393 -10.54 4.71 -25.38
N THR A 394 -11.24 4.02 -24.49
CA THR A 394 -11.64 2.62 -24.71
C THR A 394 -12.84 2.22 -23.87
N THR A 395 -13.41 1.05 -24.15
CA THR A 395 -14.51 0.48 -23.36
C THR A 395 -13.98 -0.24 -22.12
N ILE A 396 -14.53 0.06 -20.95
CA ILE A 396 -14.26 -0.61 -19.68
C ILE A 396 -15.58 -1.08 -19.11
N ASP A 397 -15.73 -2.38 -18.88
CA ASP A 397 -16.94 -3.00 -18.32
C ASP A 397 -18.22 -2.60 -19.08
N GLY A 398 -18.13 -2.52 -20.41
CA GLY A 398 -19.22 -2.10 -21.29
C GLY A 398 -19.40 -0.58 -21.44
N TYR A 399 -18.66 0.25 -20.69
CA TYR A 399 -18.76 1.71 -20.76
C TYR A 399 -17.63 2.32 -21.59
N TRP A 400 -17.96 3.13 -22.61
CA TRP A 400 -16.96 3.91 -23.33
C TRP A 400 -16.38 5.02 -22.43
N VAL A 401 -15.07 4.98 -22.19
CA VAL A 401 -14.37 5.97 -21.37
C VAL A 401 -13.44 6.80 -22.27
N PRO A 402 -13.59 8.14 -22.28
CA PRO A 402 -12.74 9.04 -23.06
C PRO A 402 -11.25 8.96 -22.68
N GLN A 403 -10.39 9.34 -23.63
CA GLN A 403 -8.96 9.47 -23.39
C GLN A 403 -8.65 10.52 -22.31
N GLY A 404 -7.66 10.25 -21.47
CA GLY A 404 -7.19 11.17 -20.44
C GLY A 404 -7.95 11.09 -19.12
N VAL A 405 -9.04 10.32 -19.05
CA VAL A 405 -9.79 10.06 -17.82
C VAL A 405 -8.98 9.14 -16.91
N GLU A 406 -8.92 9.46 -15.62
CA GLU A 406 -8.32 8.56 -14.64
C GLU A 406 -9.34 7.50 -14.21
N VAL A 407 -8.94 6.23 -14.24
CA VAL A 407 -9.80 5.08 -13.94
C VAL A 407 -9.10 4.12 -12.98
N TYR A 408 -9.88 3.44 -12.13
CA TYR A 408 -9.41 2.32 -11.32
C TYR A 408 -10.56 1.40 -10.94
N THR A 409 -10.24 0.17 -10.57
CA THR A 409 -11.18 -0.72 -9.86
C THR A 409 -11.02 -0.53 -8.36
N SER A 410 -12.09 -0.21 -7.64
CA SER A 410 -12.09 -0.13 -6.17
C SER A 410 -11.99 -1.53 -5.59
N ALA A 411 -10.79 -1.92 -5.15
CA ALA A 411 -10.57 -3.26 -4.60
C ALA A 411 -11.47 -3.52 -3.38
N TRP A 412 -11.55 -2.56 -2.45
CA TRP A 412 -12.44 -2.63 -1.29
C TRP A 412 -13.90 -2.88 -1.69
N THR A 413 -14.44 -2.09 -2.62
CA THR A 413 -15.84 -2.22 -3.03
C THR A 413 -16.10 -3.57 -3.67
N VAL A 414 -15.24 -4.02 -4.58
CA VAL A 414 -15.38 -5.30 -5.28
C VAL A 414 -15.36 -6.49 -4.30
N THR A 415 -14.48 -6.45 -3.30
CA THR A 415 -14.36 -7.52 -2.30
C THR A 415 -15.42 -7.47 -1.21
N HIS A 416 -16.12 -6.34 -1.05
CA HIS A 416 -17.20 -6.14 -0.09
C HIS A 416 -18.59 -6.02 -0.73
N ASP A 417 -18.76 -6.61 -1.92
CA ASP A 417 -20.01 -6.62 -2.66
C ASP A 417 -20.71 -7.98 -2.53
N GLU A 418 -21.97 -7.98 -2.10
CA GLU A 418 -22.79 -9.20 -1.96
C GLU A 418 -23.02 -9.93 -3.29
N ARG A 419 -22.84 -9.23 -4.43
CA ARG A 419 -22.88 -9.84 -5.76
C ARG A 419 -21.68 -10.77 -6.02
N ASN A 420 -20.58 -10.59 -5.27
CA ASN A 420 -19.37 -11.40 -5.39
C ASN A 420 -19.15 -12.31 -4.18
N PHE A 421 -19.47 -11.86 -2.97
CA PHE A 421 -19.20 -12.60 -1.73
C PHE A 421 -20.40 -12.58 -0.80
N ARG A 422 -20.91 -13.76 -0.40
CA ARG A 422 -21.93 -13.88 0.64
C ARG A 422 -21.37 -13.48 2.00
N ASP A 423 -22.12 -12.68 2.75
CA ASP A 423 -21.68 -12.04 3.99
C ASP A 423 -20.29 -11.40 3.85
N PRO A 424 -20.11 -10.39 2.98
CA PRO A 424 -18.80 -9.93 2.55
C PRO A 424 -17.90 -9.40 3.67
N TYR A 425 -18.51 -8.95 4.78
CA TYR A 425 -17.80 -8.44 5.95
C TYR A 425 -17.42 -9.51 6.98
N ALA A 426 -17.93 -10.75 6.82
CA ALA A 426 -17.58 -11.84 7.70
C ALA A 426 -16.24 -12.46 7.26
N PHE A 427 -15.36 -12.75 8.22
CA PHE A 427 -14.10 -13.44 7.97
C PHE A 427 -14.36 -14.96 7.89
N LYS A 428 -14.45 -15.48 6.66
CA LYS A 428 -14.79 -16.89 6.40
C LYS A 428 -13.78 -17.54 5.45
N PRO A 429 -12.65 -18.08 5.97
CA PRO A 429 -11.69 -18.83 5.16
C PRO A 429 -12.33 -19.96 4.34
N GLU A 430 -13.40 -20.57 4.84
CA GLU A 430 -14.11 -21.68 4.20
C GLU A 430 -14.54 -21.40 2.76
N ARG A 431 -14.76 -20.13 2.37
CA ARG A 431 -15.12 -19.78 0.98
C ARG A 431 -14.05 -20.17 -0.04
N TRP A 432 -12.79 -20.28 0.39
CA TRP A 432 -11.65 -20.64 -0.45
C TRP A 432 -11.47 -22.15 -0.58
N LEU A 433 -12.21 -22.92 0.21
CA LEU A 433 -12.22 -24.38 0.22
C LEU A 433 -13.53 -24.96 -0.31
N ASP A 434 -14.54 -24.12 -0.52
CA ASP A 434 -15.87 -24.52 -0.98
C ASP A 434 -15.81 -25.07 -2.42
N PRO A 435 -16.13 -26.37 -2.64
CA PRO A 435 -16.17 -26.95 -3.97
C PRO A 435 -17.34 -26.41 -4.81
N ALA A 436 -18.42 -25.91 -4.18
CA ALA A 436 -19.56 -25.36 -4.88
C ALA A 436 -19.28 -23.97 -5.49
N ARG A 437 -18.23 -23.28 -5.01
CA ARG A 437 -17.80 -21.94 -5.46
C ARG A 437 -18.96 -20.95 -5.49
N GLU A 438 -19.69 -20.88 -4.37
CA GLU A 438 -20.83 -19.97 -4.26
C GLU A 438 -20.42 -18.49 -4.35
N ASP A 439 -19.17 -18.18 -4.00
CA ASP A 439 -18.57 -16.85 -4.11
C ASP A 439 -17.73 -16.71 -5.40
N ASN A 440 -17.74 -15.51 -5.97
CA ASN A 440 -16.90 -15.15 -7.11
C ASN A 440 -15.48 -14.75 -6.65
N LEU A 441 -14.63 -15.76 -6.44
CA LEU A 441 -13.26 -15.56 -5.94
C LEU A 441 -12.39 -14.67 -6.85
N GLU A 442 -12.70 -14.56 -8.14
CA GLU A 442 -11.96 -13.70 -9.08
C GLU A 442 -12.09 -12.20 -8.78
N ALA A 443 -13.07 -11.81 -7.97
CA ALA A 443 -13.24 -10.46 -7.47
C ALA A 443 -12.09 -10.02 -6.55
N SER A 444 -11.39 -10.97 -5.91
CA SER A 444 -10.22 -10.69 -5.08
C SER A 444 -8.94 -10.70 -5.91
N GLN A 445 -8.38 -9.52 -6.20
CA GLN A 445 -7.12 -9.35 -6.95
C GLN A 445 -6.08 -8.56 -6.14
N PRO A 446 -5.65 -9.04 -4.96
CA PRO A 446 -4.77 -8.30 -4.05
C PRO A 446 -3.40 -7.98 -4.65
N PHE A 447 -2.96 -8.78 -5.64
CA PHE A 447 -1.70 -8.60 -6.36
C PHE A 447 -1.85 -7.93 -7.74
N SER A 448 -3.06 -7.45 -8.08
CA SER A 448 -3.41 -6.94 -9.41
C SER A 448 -3.17 -7.96 -10.54
N LEU A 449 -3.33 -7.52 -11.79
CA LEU A 449 -3.25 -8.36 -12.99
C LEU A 449 -2.24 -7.80 -14.02
N GLY A 450 -1.92 -8.63 -15.00
CA GLY A 450 -1.20 -8.26 -16.21
C GLY A 450 0.27 -7.87 -16.02
N LEU A 451 0.80 -7.11 -16.98
CA LEU A 451 2.21 -6.70 -17.02
C LEU A 451 2.64 -5.86 -15.81
N ARG A 452 1.68 -5.18 -15.16
CA ARG A 452 1.88 -4.34 -13.97
C ARG A 452 1.48 -5.04 -12.66
N GLY A 453 1.16 -6.35 -12.69
CA GLY A 453 0.90 -7.15 -11.49
C GLY A 453 2.11 -7.15 -10.53
N CYS A 454 1.83 -7.39 -9.25
CA CYS A 454 2.82 -7.29 -8.17
C CYS A 454 4.06 -8.14 -8.45
N LEU A 455 5.21 -7.47 -8.51
CA LEU A 455 6.52 -8.11 -8.70
C LEU A 455 6.90 -8.98 -7.50
N GLY A 456 6.59 -8.51 -6.29
CA GLY A 456 6.93 -9.17 -5.03
C GLY A 456 5.95 -10.26 -4.57
N LYS A 457 4.96 -10.65 -5.39
CA LYS A 457 3.91 -11.61 -4.97
C LYS A 457 4.49 -12.88 -4.34
N ASN A 458 5.41 -13.54 -5.03
CA ASN A 458 5.98 -14.81 -4.53
C ASN A 458 6.77 -14.59 -3.24
N PHE A 459 7.49 -13.47 -3.13
CA PHE A 459 8.26 -13.15 -1.94
C PHE A 459 7.37 -12.85 -0.74
N ALA A 460 6.33 -12.02 -0.92
CA ALA A 460 5.36 -11.76 0.12
C ALA A 460 4.71 -13.06 0.63
N MET A 461 4.41 -14.01 -0.26
CA MET A 461 3.89 -15.32 0.15
C MET A 461 4.92 -16.14 0.94
N VAL A 462 6.22 -16.04 0.67
CA VAL A 462 7.27 -16.69 1.48
C VAL A 462 7.25 -16.13 2.90
N GLU A 463 7.28 -14.81 3.04
CA GLU A 463 7.25 -14.13 4.34
C GLU A 463 5.97 -14.46 5.13
N ILE A 464 4.81 -14.29 4.48
CA ILE A 464 3.50 -14.49 5.10
C ILE A 464 3.33 -15.93 5.59
N ASN A 465 3.63 -16.92 4.74
CA ASN A 465 3.48 -18.33 5.11
C ASN A 465 4.38 -18.69 6.28
N LEU A 466 5.64 -18.26 6.24
CA LEU A 466 6.61 -18.59 7.27
C LEU A 466 6.27 -17.95 8.62
N ILE A 467 5.93 -16.65 8.62
CA ILE A 467 5.55 -15.91 9.82
C ILE A 467 4.27 -16.49 10.43
N MET A 468 3.22 -16.66 9.64
CA MET A 468 1.94 -17.18 10.14
C MET A 468 2.10 -18.60 10.71
N ALA A 469 2.76 -19.51 9.98
CA ALA A 469 2.94 -20.88 10.42
C ALA A 469 3.77 -20.96 11.71
N LYS A 470 4.93 -20.28 11.78
CA LYS A 470 5.77 -20.31 12.98
C LYS A 470 5.10 -19.65 14.19
N LEU A 471 4.37 -18.55 13.98
CA LEU A 471 3.65 -17.86 15.05
C LEU A 471 2.55 -18.74 15.66
N HIS A 472 1.71 -19.36 14.82
CA HIS A 472 0.61 -20.22 15.27
C HIS A 472 1.09 -21.58 15.79
N PHE A 473 2.26 -22.04 15.32
CA PHE A 473 2.92 -23.22 15.89
C PHE A 473 3.42 -22.94 17.31
N ALA A 474 4.18 -21.86 17.51
CA ALA A 474 4.93 -21.61 18.74
C ALA A 474 4.07 -21.10 19.91
N TYR A 475 3.01 -20.33 19.64
CA TYR A 475 2.29 -19.59 20.68
C TYR A 475 0.78 -19.74 20.62
N ASP A 476 0.15 -19.64 21.79
CA ASP A 476 -1.24 -19.23 21.96
C ASP A 476 -1.28 -17.70 22.09
N LEU A 477 -2.16 -17.07 21.31
CA LEU A 477 -2.25 -15.63 21.10
C LEU A 477 -3.58 -15.15 21.71
N GLU A 478 -3.51 -14.12 22.55
CA GLU A 478 -4.68 -13.52 23.18
C GLU A 478 -4.71 -12.02 22.88
N LEU A 479 -5.77 -11.57 22.20
CA LEU A 479 -6.00 -10.15 21.95
C LEU A 479 -6.31 -9.45 23.28
N HIS A 480 -5.48 -8.49 23.67
CA HIS A 480 -5.61 -7.80 24.96
C HIS A 480 -6.81 -6.84 25.00
N ASP A 481 -7.04 -6.10 23.92
CA ASP A 481 -8.14 -5.15 23.78
C ASP A 481 -9.33 -5.81 23.07
N ALA A 482 -10.34 -6.20 23.86
CA ALA A 482 -11.56 -6.83 23.33
C ALA A 482 -12.41 -5.86 22.49
N ASP A 483 -12.33 -4.55 22.77
CA ASP A 483 -13.14 -3.50 22.16
C ASP A 483 -12.49 -2.91 20.89
N LEU A 484 -11.28 -3.35 20.54
CA LEU A 484 -10.59 -2.97 19.32
C LEU A 484 -11.49 -3.24 18.09
N ASN A 485 -11.88 -2.16 17.40
CA ASN A 485 -12.58 -2.21 16.12
C ASN A 485 -11.63 -1.82 14.99
N TRP A 486 -11.01 -2.84 14.37
CA TRP A 486 -9.96 -2.66 13.37
C TRP A 486 -10.41 -1.81 12.18
N LEU A 487 -11.58 -2.09 11.60
CA LEU A 487 -12.07 -1.37 10.41
C LEU A 487 -12.46 0.07 10.72
N GLU A 488 -13.09 0.31 11.86
CA GLU A 488 -13.53 1.65 12.25
C GLU A 488 -12.34 2.56 12.57
N GLN A 489 -11.34 2.03 13.26
CA GLN A 489 -10.17 2.80 13.68
C GLN A 489 -9.10 2.92 12.58
N SER A 490 -9.14 2.09 11.53
CA SER A 490 -8.19 2.17 10.41
C SER A 490 -8.50 3.32 9.46
N GLN A 491 -7.46 3.99 8.96
CA GLN A 491 -7.58 5.08 7.99
C GLN A 491 -6.83 4.72 6.71
N MET A 492 -7.53 4.70 5.57
CA MET A 492 -6.95 4.45 4.26
C MET A 492 -6.63 5.77 3.56
N HIS A 493 -5.36 6.14 3.58
CA HIS A 493 -4.81 7.15 2.70
C HIS A 493 -4.29 6.44 1.44
N VAL A 494 -3.06 6.72 1.01
CA VAL A 494 -2.41 5.92 -0.04
C VAL A 494 -2.26 4.44 0.37
N MET A 495 -2.01 4.20 1.65
CA MET A 495 -2.04 2.88 2.29
C MET A 495 -2.74 3.00 3.65
N TRP A 496 -2.84 1.89 4.38
CA TRP A 496 -3.55 1.80 5.64
C TRP A 496 -2.71 2.31 6.83
N ARG A 497 -3.24 3.32 7.52
CA ARG A 497 -2.87 3.61 8.90
C ARG A 497 -3.73 2.74 9.82
N LYS A 498 -3.08 1.91 10.61
CA LYS A 498 -3.68 0.84 11.41
C LYS A 498 -3.69 1.23 12.90
N PRO A 499 -4.69 0.79 13.69
CA PRO A 499 -4.65 0.96 15.13
C PRO A 499 -3.55 0.09 15.75
N ALA A 500 -3.16 0.41 16.99
CA ALA A 500 -2.28 -0.44 17.78
C ALA A 500 -3.04 -1.70 18.21
N MET A 501 -2.47 -2.88 17.99
CA MET A 501 -3.06 -4.15 18.39
C MET A 501 -2.15 -4.85 19.39
N HIS A 502 -2.59 -4.93 20.64
CA HIS A 502 -1.82 -5.56 21.70
C HIS A 502 -2.20 -7.04 21.83
N ILE A 503 -1.21 -7.93 21.75
CA ILE A 503 -1.38 -9.38 21.85
C ILE A 503 -0.47 -9.93 22.94
N ARG A 504 -1.03 -10.74 23.83
CA ARG A 504 -0.27 -11.52 24.80
C ARG A 504 0.09 -12.87 24.18
N PHE A 505 1.30 -13.31 24.47
CA PHE A 505 1.85 -14.57 23.99
C PHE A 505 2.00 -15.54 25.15
N ARG A 506 1.48 -16.76 24.98
CA ARG A 506 1.74 -17.89 25.87
C ARG A 506 2.38 -19.01 25.05
N PRO A 507 3.33 -19.77 25.58
CA PRO A 507 3.81 -20.98 24.91
C PRO A 507 2.64 -21.86 24.51
N ALA A 508 2.71 -22.45 23.32
CA ALA A 508 1.67 -23.34 22.80
C ALA A 508 1.27 -24.39 23.86
N SER A 509 -0.02 -24.44 24.17
CA SER A 509 -0.59 -25.53 24.96
C SER A 509 -0.33 -26.88 24.27
N MET A 510 0.23 -27.83 25.02
CA MET A 510 0.46 -29.21 24.60
C MET A 510 -0.83 -29.97 24.35
#